data_AF-A0A098T762-F1
#
_entry.id   AF-A0A098T762-F1
#
_cell.length_a   1.000
_cell.length_b   1.000
_cell.length_c   1.000
_cell.angle_alpha   90.00
_cell.angle_beta   90.00
_cell.angle_gamma   90.00
#
_symmetry.space_group_name_H-M   'P 1'
#
loop_
_entity.id
_entity.type
_entity.pdbx_description
1 polymer ?
#
loop_
_entity_poly.entity_id
_entity_poly.type
_entity_poly.pdbx_seq_one_letter_code
_entity_poly.pdbx_strand_id
1 'polypeptide(L)'
;RVLVTSAPAMMAGSTGNLLVSGRQALMAEHRLIPKAPNGLGDLMSATFLARLLEGLAEEKALQMATGTVFEILARTARRGADELTLETDAQSLRTPMAMVNMRAIRSMADRTKS
;
A
#
# COMPACT_ATOMS: atom_id res chain seq x y z
N ARG A 1 9.84 9.13 -9.67
CA ARG A 1 9.30 8.34 -8.54
C ARG A 1 8.92 6.96 -9.06
N VAL A 2 9.08 5.93 -8.25
CA VAL A 2 8.77 4.53 -8.58
C VAL A 2 8.01 3.93 -7.41
N LEU A 3 6.86 3.33 -7.68
CA LEU A 3 6.07 2.58 -6.70
C LEU A 3 6.17 1.10 -7.04
N VAL A 4 6.77 0.32 -6.14
CA VAL A 4 6.84 -1.14 -6.23
C VAL A 4 5.72 -1.71 -5.38
N THR A 5 4.88 -2.55 -5.99
CA THR A 5 3.80 -3.27 -5.30
C THR A 5 4.25 -4.70 -4.98
N SER A 6 3.75 -5.25 -3.87
CA SER A 6 4.15 -6.59 -3.38
C SER A 6 5.65 -6.72 -3.09
N ALA A 7 6.26 -5.67 -2.54
CA ALA A 7 7.64 -5.71 -2.08
C ALA A 7 7.77 -6.65 -0.86
N PRO A 8 8.88 -7.40 -0.74
CA PRO A 8 9.18 -8.18 0.46
C PRO A 8 9.15 -7.28 1.70
N ALA A 9 8.31 -7.65 2.67
CA ALA A 9 8.17 -6.95 3.94
C ALA A 9 9.30 -7.33 4.90
N MET A 10 9.51 -6.47 5.90
CA MET A 10 10.41 -6.73 7.02
C MET A 10 9.72 -7.45 8.18
N MET A 11 8.39 -7.37 8.26
CA MET A 11 7.60 -8.15 9.21
C MET A 11 7.26 -9.54 8.66
N ALA A 12 7.41 -10.58 9.49
CA ALA A 12 7.01 -11.93 9.13
C ALA A 12 5.49 -12.02 8.87
N GLY A 13 5.11 -12.69 7.78
CA GLY A 13 3.72 -12.83 7.36
C GLY A 13 3.10 -11.53 6.83
N SER A 14 3.92 -10.61 6.32
CA SER A 14 3.49 -9.34 5.75
C SER A 14 3.97 -9.19 4.30
N THR A 15 3.37 -8.23 3.60
CA THR A 15 3.83 -7.71 2.31
C THR A 15 3.78 -6.18 2.38
N GLY A 16 4.39 -5.48 1.42
CA GLY A 16 4.38 -4.03 1.42
C GLY A 16 4.45 -3.37 0.06
N ASN A 17 4.22 -2.06 0.07
CA ASN A 17 4.42 -1.18 -1.07
C ASN A 17 5.62 -0.28 -0.78
N LEU A 18 6.58 -0.23 -1.71
CA LEU A 18 7.80 0.58 -1.58
C LEU A 18 7.74 1.74 -2.57
N LEU A 19 7.71 2.95 -2.05
CA LEU A 19 7.85 4.18 -2.83
C LEU A 19 9.30 4.67 -2.78
N VAL A 20 9.91 4.84 -3.94
CA VAL A 20 11.21 5.50 -4.10
C VAL A 20 11.01 6.81 -4.84
N SER A 21 11.37 7.93 -4.20
CA SER A 21 11.19 9.27 -4.76
C SER A 21 12.36 10.17 -4.34
N GLY A 22 13.10 10.71 -5.32
CA GLY A 22 14.31 11.49 -5.02
C GLY A 22 15.30 10.71 -4.14
N ARG A 23 15.61 11.26 -2.95
CA ARG A 23 16.51 10.63 -1.96
C ARG A 23 15.77 9.86 -0.85
N GLN A 24 14.44 9.76 -0.92
CA GLN A 24 13.66 9.03 0.07
C GLN A 24 13.17 7.70 -0.48
N ALA A 25 13.17 6.69 0.40
CA ALA A 25 12.45 5.45 0.18
C ALA A 25 11.54 5.19 1.38
N LEU A 26 10.26 4.93 1.11
CA LEU A 26 9.22 4.72 2.11
C LEU A 26 8.56 3.38 1.83
N MET A 27 8.40 2.57 2.88
CA MET A 27 7.72 1.29 2.83
C MET A 27 6.45 1.34 3.68
N ALA A 28 5.35 0.87 3.12
CA ALA A 28 4.06 0.70 3.78
C ALA A 28 3.71 -0.79 3.82
N GLU A 29 3.62 -1.37 5.00
CA GLU A 29 3.41 -2.82 5.18
C GLU A 29 2.03 -3.12 5.74
N HIS A 30 1.47 -4.25 5.30
CA HIS A 30 0.24 -4.83 5.85
C HIS A 30 0.36 -6.36 5.93
N ARG A 31 -0.57 -7.01 6.62
CA ARG A 31 -0.61 -8.47 6.71
C ARG A 31 -0.81 -9.09 5.33
N LEU A 32 -0.08 -10.17 5.06
CA LEU A 32 -0.27 -10.95 3.85
C LEU A 32 -1.61 -11.68 3.93
N ILE A 33 -2.42 -11.56 2.87
CA ILE A 33 -3.63 -12.35 2.67
C ILE A 33 -3.37 -13.27 1.46
N PRO A 34 -3.41 -14.60 1.64
CA PRO A 34 -3.14 -15.53 0.55
C PRO A 34 -4.29 -15.54 -0.46
N LYS A 35 -3.99 -15.97 -1.70
CA LYS A 35 -4.97 -16.10 -2.80
C LYS A 35 -5.71 -14.79 -3.10
N ALA A 36 -4.97 -13.69 -3.13
CA ALA A 36 -5.54 -12.39 -3.46
C ALA A 36 -6.08 -12.38 -4.92
N PRO A 37 -7.25 -11.74 -5.17
CA PRO A 37 -7.78 -11.56 -6.51
C PRO A 37 -6.89 -10.63 -7.35
N ASN A 38 -7.09 -10.66 -8.65
CA ASN A 38 -6.37 -9.80 -9.59
C ASN A 38 -6.78 -8.32 -9.45
N GLY A 39 -5.98 -7.41 -9.99
CA GLY A 39 -6.30 -5.97 -10.05
C GLY A 39 -5.87 -5.13 -8.84
N LEU A 40 -5.27 -5.72 -7.80
CA LEU A 40 -4.76 -4.96 -6.65
C LEU A 40 -3.66 -3.94 -7.03
N GLY A 41 -2.85 -4.25 -8.04
CA GLY A 41 -1.83 -3.32 -8.56
C GLY A 41 -2.45 -2.09 -9.22
N ASP A 42 -3.55 -2.27 -9.95
CA ASP A 42 -4.28 -1.17 -10.59
C ASP A 42 -4.99 -0.32 -9.54
N LEU A 43 -5.63 -0.96 -8.57
CA LEU A 43 -6.25 -0.29 -7.42
C LEU A 43 -5.21 0.52 -6.62
N MET A 44 -4.03 -0.05 -6.38
CA MET A 44 -2.93 0.64 -5.70
C MET A 44 -2.46 1.86 -6.50
N SER A 45 -2.25 1.70 -7.79
CA SER A 45 -1.82 2.78 -8.68
C SER A 45 -2.86 3.92 -8.75
N ALA A 46 -4.13 3.57 -8.93
CA ALA A 46 -5.23 4.52 -9.04
C ALA A 46 -5.44 5.30 -7.74
N THR A 47 -5.50 4.61 -6.60
CA THR A 47 -5.72 5.24 -5.29
C THR A 47 -4.52 6.09 -4.88
N PHE A 48 -3.29 5.64 -5.12
CA PHE A 48 -2.09 6.42 -4.84
C PHE A 48 -2.06 7.71 -5.67
N LEU A 49 -2.32 7.62 -6.97
CA LEU A 49 -2.37 8.78 -7.85
C LEU A 49 -3.47 9.76 -7.41
N ALA A 50 -4.66 9.27 -7.10
CA ALA A 50 -5.75 10.11 -6.60
C ALA A 50 -5.33 10.92 -5.36
N ARG A 51 -4.65 10.27 -4.39
CA ARG A 51 -4.18 10.96 -3.17
C ARG A 51 -3.11 12.02 -3.45
N LEU A 52 -2.24 11.79 -4.43
CA LEU A 52 -1.28 12.80 -4.85
C LEU A 52 -1.99 14.00 -5.52
N LEU A 53 -3.02 13.74 -6.33
CA LEU A 53 -3.82 14.79 -6.98
C LEU A 53 -4.64 15.61 -5.97
N GLU A 54 -5.03 15.01 -4.85
CA GLU A 54 -5.62 15.70 -3.69
C GLU A 54 -4.60 16.58 -2.93
N GLY A 55 -3.32 16.55 -3.29
CA GLY A 55 -2.26 17.33 -2.66
C GLY A 55 -1.68 16.70 -1.40
N LEU A 56 -1.94 15.42 -1.13
CA LEU A 56 -1.37 14.74 0.04
C LEU A 56 0.13 14.51 -0.15
N ALA A 57 0.88 14.63 0.95
CA ALA A 57 2.29 14.28 0.99
C ALA A 57 2.52 12.80 0.64
N GLU A 58 3.64 12.49 0.00
CA GLU A 58 3.94 11.14 -0.52
C GLU A 58 3.80 10.03 0.55
N GLU A 59 4.26 10.27 1.78
CA GLU A 59 4.11 9.32 2.89
C GLU A 59 2.65 9.05 3.23
N LYS A 60 1.83 10.11 3.31
CA LYS A 60 0.41 10.00 3.62
C LYS A 60 -0.36 9.35 2.47
N ALA A 61 -0.04 9.72 1.24
CA ALA A 61 -0.62 9.12 0.03
C ALA A 61 -0.33 7.61 -0.02
N LEU A 62 0.93 7.21 0.23
CA LEU A 62 1.33 5.79 0.27
C LEU A 62 0.61 5.04 1.39
N GLN A 63 0.54 5.62 2.60
CA GLN A 63 -0.14 5.02 3.75
C GLN A 63 -1.62 4.78 3.44
N MET A 64 -2.34 5.80 2.97
CA MET A 64 -3.77 5.71 2.75
C MET A 64 -4.10 4.76 1.60
N ALA A 65 -3.38 4.85 0.49
CA ALA A 65 -3.64 3.98 -0.65
C ALA A 65 -3.32 2.50 -0.34
N THR A 66 -2.25 2.23 0.42
CA THR A 66 -1.98 0.88 0.94
C THR A 66 -3.09 0.39 1.88
N GLY A 67 -3.59 1.26 2.76
CA GLY A 67 -4.69 0.94 3.67
C GLY A 67 -5.97 0.61 2.92
N THR A 68 -6.29 1.37 1.87
CA THR A 68 -7.45 1.12 0.99
C THR A 68 -7.36 -0.25 0.33
N VAL A 69 -6.23 -0.57 -0.31
CA VAL A 69 -6.03 -1.87 -0.97
C VAL A 69 -6.14 -3.02 0.02
N PHE A 70 -5.50 -2.90 1.18
CA PHE A 70 -5.53 -3.94 2.21
C PHE A 70 -6.94 -4.15 2.79
N GLU A 71 -7.68 -3.06 3.04
CA GLU A 71 -9.04 -3.16 3.58
C GLU A 71 -10.00 -3.82 2.59
N ILE A 72 -9.94 -3.43 1.31
CA ILE A 72 -10.74 -4.04 0.24
C ILE A 72 -10.37 -5.52 0.10
N LEU A 73 -9.07 -5.85 0.05
CA LEU A 73 -8.61 -7.23 0.00
C LEU A 73 -9.12 -8.06 1.19
N ALA A 74 -9.03 -7.52 2.41
CA ALA A 74 -9.50 -8.20 3.61
C ALA A 74 -11.02 -8.45 3.58
N ARG A 75 -11.80 -7.48 3.08
CA ARG A 75 -13.25 -7.62 2.95
C ARG A 75 -13.64 -8.61 1.85
N THR A 76 -13.01 -8.54 0.68
CA THR A 76 -13.20 -9.51 -0.41
C THR A 76 -12.87 -10.94 0.05
N ALA A 77 -11.73 -11.14 0.72
CA ALA A 77 -11.32 -12.43 1.24
C ALA A 77 -12.30 -12.97 2.30
N ARG A 78 -12.82 -12.10 3.21
CA ARG A 78 -13.83 -12.49 4.20
C ARG A 78 -15.15 -12.93 3.57
N ARG A 79 -15.50 -12.40 2.39
CA ARG A 79 -16.69 -12.80 1.63
C ARG A 79 -16.44 -14.06 0.79
N GLY A 80 -15.19 -14.49 0.64
CA GLY A 80 -14.82 -15.58 -0.27
C GLY A 80 -15.14 -15.27 -1.73
N ALA A 81 -15.17 -13.99 -2.10
CA ALA A 81 -15.46 -13.58 -3.47
C ALA A 81 -14.21 -13.65 -4.35
N ASP A 82 -14.40 -14.04 -5.60
CA ASP A 82 -13.33 -14.17 -6.60
C ASP A 82 -12.93 -12.83 -7.23
N GLU A 83 -13.76 -11.80 -7.06
CA GLU A 83 -13.56 -10.45 -7.61
C GLU A 83 -13.56 -9.35 -6.52
N LEU A 84 -12.89 -8.24 -6.82
CA LEU A 84 -12.87 -7.05 -5.96
C LEU A 84 -14.25 -6.39 -5.95
N THR A 85 -14.91 -6.35 -4.79
CA THR A 85 -16.24 -5.76 -4.59
C THR A 85 -16.13 -4.26 -4.28
N LEU A 86 -15.59 -3.49 -5.23
CA LEU A 86 -15.22 -2.08 -5.04
C LEU A 86 -16.43 -1.19 -4.72
N GLU A 87 -17.56 -1.43 -5.37
CA GLU A 87 -18.82 -0.71 -5.15
C GLU A 87 -19.35 -0.90 -3.72
N THR A 88 -19.20 -2.12 -3.18
CA THR A 88 -19.62 -2.44 -1.82
C THR A 88 -18.70 -1.79 -0.77
N ASP A 89 -17.43 -1.57 -1.11
CA ASP A 89 -16.39 -1.07 -0.20
C ASP A 89 -15.95 0.37 -0.53
N ALA A 90 -16.81 1.15 -1.19
CA ALA A 90 -16.49 2.51 -1.64
C ALA A 90 -16.05 3.46 -0.50
N GLN A 91 -16.50 3.22 0.74
CA GLN A 91 -16.05 4.00 1.89
C GLN A 91 -14.57 3.77 2.21
N SER A 92 -14.05 2.55 2.03
CA SER A 92 -12.65 2.21 2.22
C SER A 92 -11.73 2.90 1.19
N LEU A 93 -12.28 3.31 0.04
CA LEU A 93 -11.57 4.14 -0.94
C LEU A 93 -11.35 5.58 -0.45
N ARG A 94 -12.23 6.10 0.42
CA ARG A 94 -12.16 7.49 0.92
C ARG A 94 -11.39 7.56 2.24
N THR A 95 -11.82 6.78 3.22
CA THR A 95 -11.32 6.81 4.59
C THR A 95 -10.95 5.41 5.06
N PRO A 96 -9.86 4.83 4.54
CA PRO A 96 -9.40 3.51 4.99
C PRO A 96 -9.05 3.56 6.48
N MET A 97 -9.50 2.55 7.23
CA MET A 97 -9.26 2.41 8.67
C MET A 97 -8.19 1.35 8.98
N ALA A 98 -7.81 0.56 7.98
CA ALA A 98 -6.82 -0.49 8.17
C ALA A 98 -5.46 0.07 8.60
N MET A 99 -4.89 -0.52 9.64
CA MET A 99 -3.56 -0.14 10.12
C MET A 99 -2.49 -0.58 9.13
N VAL A 100 -1.64 0.37 8.73
CA VAL A 100 -0.49 0.18 7.83
C VAL A 100 0.75 0.61 8.57
N ASN A 101 1.77 -0.25 8.58
CA ASN A 101 3.05 0.07 9.21
C ASN A 101 3.92 0.87 8.24
N MET A 102 4.28 2.09 8.60
CA MET A 102 5.10 2.97 7.77
C MET A 102 6.56 2.92 8.21
N ARG A 103 7.48 2.84 7.25
CA ARG A 103 8.92 2.75 7.51
C ARG A 103 9.72 3.53 6.48
N ALA A 104 10.65 4.36 6.92
CA ALA A 104 11.68 4.92 6.05
C ALA A 104 12.76 3.85 5.79
N ILE A 105 13.07 3.61 4.51
CA ILE A 105 14.12 2.68 4.10
C ILE A 105 15.37 3.48 3.78
N ARG A 106 16.47 3.17 4.47
CA ARG A 106 17.78 3.77 4.21
C ARG A 106 18.65 2.77 3.45
N SER A 107 19.25 3.22 2.36
CA SER A 107 20.27 2.45 1.66
C SER A 107 21.48 2.19 2.57
N MET A 108 22.15 1.05 2.42
CA MET A 108 23.44 0.80 3.07
C MET A 108 24.51 1.82 2.65
N ALA A 109 24.43 2.36 1.43
CA ALA A 109 25.38 3.37 0.94
C ALA A 109 25.30 4.70 1.71
N ASP A 110 24.16 4.99 2.35
CA ASP A 110 24.00 6.17 3.21
C ASP A 110 24.55 5.97 4.63
N ARG A 111 24.85 4.72 5.04
CA ARG A 111 25.39 4.43 6.39
C ARG A 111 26.89 4.65 6.50
N THR A 112 27.61 4.66 5.37
CA THR A 112 29.08 4.80 5.31
C THR A 112 29.58 6.24 5.23
N LYS A 113 28.70 7.25 5.31
CA LYS A 113 29.06 8.68 5.21
C LYS A 113 28.81 9.48 6.50
N SER A 114 28.69 8.83 7.66
CA SER A 114 28.55 9.51 8.96
C SER A 114 29.83 9.51 9.77
#